data_AF-A0AAD0T9V4-F1
#
_entry.id   AF-A0AAD0T9V4-F1
#
_cell.length_a   1.000
_cell.length_b   1.000
_cell.length_c   1.000
_cell.angle_alpha   90.00
_cell.angle_beta   90.00
_cell.angle_gamma   90.00
#
_symmetry.space_group_name_H-M   'P 1'
#
loop_
_entity.id
_entity.type
_entity.pdbx_description
1 polymer ?
#
loop_
_entity_poly.entity_id
_entity_poly.type
_entity_poly.pdbx_seq_one_letter_code
_entity_poly.pdbx_strand_id
1 'polypeptide(L)'
;MQQARNAGKSNSEEGSVVRLISAASTLSWLSPPDKGVFEITSGPALPEIIFEFKTDVDGDYEWSWVIEWEAKASGLREKARNGKTLQTFNESGKFVGKDKKWMANFGGRILGGKLTVAVLVGGKKLERSVMIRGQNPSKEDVATYVANLEDMGGFDKLLEQETGSKHFISLDGEPIVAFDKGFGVTQMTNPAPSYEQAWNWKENITAGSSLYREKVRLAEKYLGQSGRTYSDEQLQHEAFSRWNGGSYHEWDASSKSWMRRKNLLCDSQTGNIGWLTNREENKDKTESELRERDKDTYKLGAKGQSSDHSWIYSGVCYADHVLAD
;
A
#
# COMPACT_ATOMS: atom_id res chain seq x y z
N MET A 1 4.11 25.89 66.47
CA MET A 1 4.71 27.20 66.84
C MET A 1 6.21 26.96 67.02
N GLN A 2 7.11 27.42 66.16
CA GLN A 2 7.52 28.82 65.99
C GLN A 2 7.95 29.10 64.53
N GLN A 3 7.67 30.33 64.08
CA GLN A 3 7.95 30.90 62.76
C GLN A 3 9.44 31.17 62.55
N ALA A 4 9.97 30.83 61.36
CA ALA A 4 11.20 31.43 60.84
C ALA A 4 10.81 32.58 59.89
N ARG A 5 11.00 33.83 60.34
CA ARG A 5 10.90 35.04 59.52
C ARG A 5 12.21 35.23 58.76
N ASN A 6 12.21 34.97 57.46
CA ASN A 6 13.25 35.49 56.57
C ASN A 6 12.79 36.84 56.03
N ALA A 7 13.28 37.91 56.65
CA ALA A 7 13.09 39.28 56.18
C ALA A 7 13.96 39.50 54.94
N GLY A 8 13.32 39.57 53.76
CA GLY A 8 13.96 40.10 52.56
C GLY A 8 14.21 41.60 52.75
N LYS A 9 15.47 42.03 52.62
CA LYS A 9 15.80 43.46 52.51
C LYS A 9 15.29 43.95 51.15
N SER A 10 14.30 44.83 51.14
CA SER A 10 13.94 45.59 49.94
C SER A 10 14.93 46.75 49.76
N ASN A 11 15.46 46.87 48.54
CA ASN A 11 16.31 47.99 48.15
C ASN A 11 15.40 49.20 47.86
N SER A 12 15.63 50.32 48.52
CA SER A 12 14.79 51.52 48.46
C SER A 12 15.45 52.63 47.64
N GLU A 13 15.78 52.34 46.38
CA GLU A 13 16.26 53.34 45.42
C GLU A 13 15.25 53.47 44.26
N GLU A 14 14.64 54.65 44.13
CA GLU A 14 13.87 55.03 42.94
C GLU A 14 14.77 54.99 41.70
N GLY A 15 14.44 54.13 40.73
CA GLY A 15 15.18 53.95 39.48
C GLY A 15 15.98 52.64 39.36
N SER A 16 15.94 51.76 40.36
CA SER A 16 16.55 50.44 40.27
C SER A 16 15.75 49.51 39.36
N VAL A 17 16.16 49.40 38.09
CA VAL A 17 15.65 48.38 37.17
C VAL A 17 16.31 47.05 37.52
N VAL A 18 15.66 46.26 38.37
CA VAL A 18 16.06 44.86 38.57
C VAL A 18 15.81 44.13 37.26
N ARG A 19 16.88 43.86 36.51
CA ARG A 19 16.83 43.04 35.30
C ARG A 19 16.55 41.61 35.74
N LEU A 20 15.26 41.26 35.79
CA LEU A 20 14.82 39.89 35.99
C LEU A 20 15.22 39.09 34.74
N ILE A 21 16.41 38.51 34.74
CA ILE A 21 16.81 37.54 33.73
C ILE A 21 16.02 36.27 34.05
N SER A 22 14.79 36.17 33.53
CA SER A 22 14.08 34.89 33.53
C SER A 22 14.98 33.90 32.79
N ALA A 23 15.40 32.83 33.47
CA ALA A 23 16.14 31.74 32.85
C ALA A 23 15.42 31.35 31.54
N ALA A 24 16.18 31.16 30.46
CA ALA A 24 15.60 30.75 29.19
C ALA A 24 14.77 29.47 29.42
N SER A 25 13.48 29.53 29.10
CA SER A 25 12.55 28.40 29.21
C SER A 25 13.18 27.13 28.63
N THR A 26 13.30 26.05 29.40
CA THR A 26 13.92 24.80 28.92
C THR A 26 12.96 23.97 28.06
N LEU A 27 12.48 24.55 26.97
CA LEU A 27 11.58 23.89 26.03
C LEU A 27 12.39 23.04 25.04
N SER A 28 12.31 21.72 25.15
CA SER A 28 12.90 20.79 24.17
C SER A 28 12.21 19.43 24.18
N TRP A 29 12.35 18.66 23.10
CA TRP A 29 11.97 17.26 23.09
C TRP A 29 12.85 16.39 24.00
N LEU A 30 12.27 15.34 24.55
CA LEU A 30 12.91 14.23 25.25
C LEU A 30 12.87 12.96 24.40
N SER A 31 11.72 12.66 23.79
CA SER A 31 11.52 11.50 22.92
C SER A 31 10.51 11.79 21.81
N PRO A 32 10.51 11.01 20.72
CA PRO A 32 11.61 10.13 20.29
C PRO A 32 12.82 10.94 19.76
N PRO A 33 13.96 10.28 19.43
CA PRO A 33 15.03 10.93 18.68
C PRO A 33 14.52 11.50 17.35
N ASP A 34 15.10 12.63 16.92
CA ASP A 34 14.78 13.18 15.60
C ASP A 34 15.14 12.19 14.50
N LYS A 35 14.24 12.02 13.54
CA LYS A 35 14.36 11.08 12.42
C LYS A 35 14.49 9.62 12.86
N GLY A 36 14.00 9.28 14.05
CA GLY A 36 13.88 7.89 14.51
C GLY A 36 13.05 7.06 13.51
N VAL A 37 13.36 5.77 13.42
CA VAL A 37 12.65 4.81 12.55
C VAL A 37 11.90 3.82 13.44
N PHE A 38 10.63 3.61 13.13
CA PHE A 38 9.74 2.72 13.84
C PHE A 38 9.04 1.80 12.84
N GLU A 39 8.73 0.57 13.25
CA GLU A 39 8.23 -0.46 12.34
C GLU A 39 6.83 -0.94 12.76
N ILE A 40 5.88 -0.87 11.82
CA ILE A 40 4.63 -1.62 11.86
C ILE A 40 5.00 -3.10 11.77
N THR A 41 4.51 -3.87 12.73
CA THR A 41 4.86 -5.29 12.86
C THR A 41 4.30 -6.12 11.71
N SER A 42 4.79 -7.35 11.54
CA SER A 42 4.20 -8.32 10.61
C SER A 42 2.74 -8.68 10.95
N GLY A 43 2.33 -8.48 12.21
CA GLY A 43 0.99 -8.76 12.74
C GLY A 43 0.01 -7.58 12.67
N PRO A 44 -0.13 -6.93 11.52
CA PRO A 44 0.06 -5.48 11.36
C PRO A 44 -0.41 -4.69 12.58
N ALA A 45 0.53 -4.20 13.38
CA ALA A 45 0.25 -3.33 14.53
C ALA A 45 1.17 -2.11 14.52
N LEU A 46 0.61 -0.95 14.89
CA LEU A 46 1.40 0.27 15.02
C LEU A 46 2.39 0.14 16.20
N PRO A 47 3.66 0.52 16.03
CA PRO A 47 4.62 0.51 17.13
C PRO A 47 4.25 1.58 18.17
N GLU A 48 4.69 1.38 19.41
CA GLU A 48 4.56 2.41 20.43
C GLU A 48 5.53 3.57 20.12
N ILE A 49 4.98 4.75 19.79
CA ILE A 49 5.75 5.96 19.53
C ILE A 49 5.26 7.06 20.48
N ILE A 50 6.07 7.35 21.50
CA ILE A 50 5.76 8.35 22.52
C ILE A 50 6.57 9.61 22.27
N PHE A 51 5.86 10.69 21.94
CA PHE A 51 6.39 12.04 21.86
C PHE A 51 6.34 12.67 23.25
N GLU A 52 7.50 12.99 23.80
CA GLU A 52 7.64 13.62 25.10
C GLU A 52 8.50 14.85 24.98
N PHE A 53 8.09 15.95 25.61
CA PHE A 53 8.88 17.17 25.69
C PHE A 53 9.03 17.63 27.14
N LYS A 54 10.07 18.42 27.41
CA LYS A 54 10.25 19.13 28.67
C LYS A 54 9.93 20.60 28.50
N THR A 55 9.35 21.17 29.55
CA THR A 55 9.04 22.60 29.69
C THR A 55 8.90 22.95 31.16
N ASP A 56 9.29 24.17 31.52
CA ASP A 56 9.04 24.82 32.80
C ASP A 56 7.77 25.69 32.77
N VAL A 57 7.15 25.82 31.60
CA VAL A 57 5.90 26.55 31.40
C VAL A 57 4.75 25.59 31.64
N ASP A 58 4.00 25.81 32.72
CA ASP A 58 2.74 25.13 32.98
C ASP A 58 1.62 25.70 32.11
N GLY A 59 0.68 24.85 31.72
CA GLY A 59 -0.50 25.26 30.97
C GLY A 59 -1.03 24.16 30.07
N ASP A 60 -1.94 24.57 29.20
CA ASP A 60 -2.42 23.75 28.12
C ASP A 60 -1.44 23.81 26.94
N TYR A 61 -1.18 22.66 26.33
CA TYR A 61 -0.27 22.52 25.19
C TYR A 61 -1.06 22.20 23.93
N GLU A 62 -0.83 22.96 22.87
CA GLU A 62 -1.49 22.70 21.59
C GLU A 62 -0.63 21.72 20.79
N TRP A 63 -1.13 20.50 20.63
CA TRP A 63 -0.49 19.46 19.84
C TRP A 63 -1.06 19.45 18.43
N SER A 64 -0.18 19.19 17.46
CA SER A 64 -0.56 18.93 16.07
C SER A 64 0.36 17.87 15.48
N TRP A 65 -0.16 17.10 14.55
CA TRP A 65 0.60 16.09 13.85
C TRP A 65 0.15 16.00 12.40
N VAL A 66 1.10 15.64 11.53
CA VAL A 66 0.89 15.32 10.12
C VAL A 66 1.68 14.05 9.82
N ILE A 67 1.02 13.06 9.22
CA ILE A 67 1.70 11.89 8.64
C ILE A 67 1.48 11.91 7.13
N GLU A 68 2.58 11.74 6.38
CA GLU A 68 2.56 11.80 4.93
C GLU A 68 3.41 10.69 4.30
N TRP A 69 2.96 10.22 3.14
CA TRP A 69 3.71 9.27 2.31
C TRP A 69 3.55 9.61 0.84
N GLU A 70 4.69 9.84 0.18
CA GLU A 70 4.79 9.99 -1.26
C GLU A 70 4.99 8.61 -1.92
N ALA A 71 3.90 7.99 -2.38
CA ALA A 71 3.94 6.70 -3.04
C ALA A 71 4.68 6.79 -4.38
N LYS A 72 5.86 6.16 -4.46
CA LYS A 72 6.67 6.02 -5.67
C LYS A 72 6.72 4.57 -6.10
N ALA A 73 6.77 4.32 -7.42
CA ALA A 73 6.86 2.98 -7.95
C ALA A 73 8.14 2.26 -7.45
N SER A 74 7.99 0.99 -7.08
CA SER A 74 9.10 0.11 -6.69
C SER A 74 9.29 -1.06 -7.64
N GLY A 75 8.19 -1.59 -8.19
CA GLY A 75 8.15 -2.98 -8.66
C GLY A 75 8.40 -3.96 -7.50
N LEU A 76 8.80 -5.19 -7.79
CA LEU A 76 9.08 -6.23 -6.77
C LEU A 76 10.56 -6.36 -6.38
N ARG A 77 11.46 -5.67 -7.10
CA ARG A 77 12.90 -5.75 -6.84
C ARG A 77 13.28 -4.86 -5.65
N GLU A 78 14.15 -5.38 -4.80
CA GLU A 78 14.74 -4.65 -3.67
C GLU A 78 15.77 -3.63 -4.19
N LYS A 79 15.29 -2.45 -4.56
CA LYS A 79 16.12 -1.33 -5.04
C LYS A 79 15.53 -0.01 -4.58
N ALA A 80 16.38 1.01 -4.53
CA ALA A 80 15.91 2.37 -4.25
C ALA A 80 14.85 2.79 -5.28
N ARG A 81 13.79 3.42 -4.79
CA ARG A 81 12.72 3.95 -5.64
C ARG A 81 13.26 5.13 -6.44
N ASN A 82 13.13 5.04 -7.76
CA ASN A 82 13.47 6.12 -8.67
C ASN A 82 12.23 6.52 -9.47
N GLY A 83 11.99 7.83 -9.58
CA GLY A 83 10.87 8.36 -10.36
C GLY A 83 9.96 9.29 -9.58
N LYS A 84 8.89 9.71 -10.26
CA LYS A 84 7.91 10.65 -9.73
C LYS A 84 6.98 9.99 -8.71
N THR A 85 6.48 10.80 -7.80
CA THR A 85 5.37 10.44 -6.90
C THR A 85 4.13 10.14 -7.74
N LEU A 86 3.55 8.96 -7.56
CA LEU A 86 2.34 8.52 -8.24
C LEU A 86 1.08 8.96 -7.49
N GLN A 87 1.18 9.03 -6.16
CA GLN A 87 0.12 9.46 -5.25
C GLN A 87 0.73 9.96 -3.94
N THR A 88 0.14 10.97 -3.34
CA THR A 88 0.51 11.44 -2.00
C THR A 88 -0.63 11.14 -1.06
N PHE A 89 -0.34 10.43 0.02
CA PHE A 89 -1.26 10.21 1.12
C PHE A 89 -0.87 11.12 2.28
N ASN A 90 -1.86 11.72 2.94
CA ASN A 90 -1.63 12.52 4.13
C ASN A 90 -2.82 12.43 5.08
N GLU A 91 -2.53 12.48 6.37
CA GLU A 91 -3.50 12.60 7.46
C GLU A 91 -2.94 13.59 8.49
N SER A 92 -3.82 14.27 9.21
CA SER A 92 -3.39 15.22 10.23
C SER A 92 -4.40 15.31 11.37
N GLY A 93 -3.93 15.79 12.51
CA GLY A 93 -4.77 16.02 13.67
C GLY A 93 -4.22 17.13 14.55
N LYS A 94 -5.10 17.66 15.40
CA LYS A 94 -4.76 18.66 16.41
C LYS A 94 -5.60 18.47 17.65
N PHE A 95 -5.04 18.76 18.81
CA PHE A 95 -5.75 18.71 20.08
C PHE A 95 -5.03 19.57 21.12
N VAL A 96 -5.72 19.86 22.22
CA VAL A 96 -5.16 20.57 23.37
C VAL A 96 -5.13 19.62 24.55
N GLY A 97 -4.02 19.58 25.28
CA GLY A 97 -3.86 18.71 26.44
C GLY A 97 -2.90 19.26 27.47
N LYS A 98 -2.94 18.72 28.69
CA LYS A 98 -2.04 19.09 29.79
C LYS A 98 -0.84 18.16 29.94
N ASP A 99 -0.88 17.01 29.27
CA ASP A 99 0.19 16.03 29.32
C ASP A 99 1.36 16.47 28.45
N LYS A 100 2.57 16.27 28.98
CA LYS A 100 3.84 16.48 28.25
C LYS A 100 4.19 15.31 27.32
N LYS A 101 3.30 14.31 27.26
CA LYS A 101 3.41 13.07 26.50
C LYS A 101 2.23 12.90 25.56
N TRP A 102 2.50 12.43 24.35
CA TRP A 102 1.48 11.97 23.42
C TRP A 102 1.94 10.68 22.75
N MET A 103 1.08 9.66 22.75
CA MET A 103 1.30 8.42 22.02
C MET A 103 0.60 8.50 20.67
N ALA A 104 1.35 8.32 19.58
CA ALA A 104 0.78 8.28 18.25
C ALA A 104 -0.19 7.08 18.13
N ASN A 105 -1.43 7.33 17.71
CA ASN A 105 -2.44 6.28 17.54
C ASN A 105 -3.33 6.42 16.29
N PHE A 106 -3.32 7.57 15.63
CA PHE A 106 -4.11 7.87 14.42
C PHE A 106 -5.59 7.45 14.45
N GLY A 107 -6.23 7.50 15.64
CA GLY A 107 -7.60 7.03 15.79
C GLY A 107 -7.77 5.52 15.65
N GLY A 108 -6.73 4.74 15.96
CA GLY A 108 -6.68 3.28 15.84
C GLY A 108 -6.18 2.78 14.48
N ARG A 109 -5.93 3.69 13.53
CA ARG A 109 -5.53 3.34 12.16
C ARG A 109 -4.04 3.04 12.05
N ILE A 110 -3.68 2.16 11.13
CA ILE A 110 -2.27 1.82 10.85
C ILE A 110 -1.81 2.59 9.63
N LEU A 111 -0.98 3.59 9.87
CA LEU A 111 -0.42 4.49 8.86
C LEU A 111 1.10 4.51 8.97
N GLY A 112 1.78 4.54 7.82
CA GLY A 112 3.22 4.72 7.75
C GLY A 112 3.64 5.91 6.89
N GLY A 113 4.94 6.14 6.79
CA GLY A 113 5.53 7.32 6.16
C GLY A 113 6.17 8.26 7.18
N LYS A 114 6.30 9.52 6.81
CA LYS A 114 6.92 10.54 7.65
C LYS A 114 5.88 11.14 8.60
N LEU A 115 6.04 10.91 9.90
CA LEU A 115 5.25 11.55 10.94
C LEU A 115 6.00 12.76 11.48
N THR A 116 5.36 13.93 11.41
CA THR A 116 5.84 15.18 11.99
C THR A 116 4.87 15.62 13.09
N VAL A 117 5.39 15.84 14.30
CA VAL A 117 4.62 16.27 15.46
C VAL A 117 5.13 17.62 15.91
N ALA A 118 4.20 18.53 16.18
CA ALA A 118 4.50 19.81 16.76
C ALA A 118 3.68 20.08 18.01
N VAL A 119 4.30 20.78 18.97
CA VAL A 119 3.64 21.26 20.18
C VAL A 119 3.91 22.74 20.37
N LEU A 120 2.86 23.53 20.64
CA LEU A 120 2.95 24.93 21.01
C LEU A 120 2.87 25.08 22.53
N VAL A 121 3.88 25.71 23.11
CA VAL A 121 4.01 25.92 24.56
C VAL A 121 4.38 27.37 24.82
N GLY A 122 3.50 28.13 25.48
CA GLY A 122 3.74 29.53 25.80
C GLY A 122 4.13 30.39 24.59
N GLY A 123 3.54 30.12 23.42
CA GLY A 123 3.83 30.80 22.15
C GLY A 123 5.07 30.30 21.39
N LYS A 124 5.81 29.30 21.90
CA LYS A 124 6.95 28.68 21.21
C LYS A 124 6.57 27.31 20.63
N LYS A 125 6.87 27.09 19.36
CA LYS A 125 6.63 25.82 18.67
C LYS A 125 7.86 24.92 18.72
N LEU A 126 7.68 23.68 19.15
CA LEU A 126 8.62 22.57 18.95
C LEU A 126 8.11 21.66 17.85
N GLU A 127 9.02 21.07 17.07
CA GLU A 127 8.70 20.10 16.03
C GLU A 127 9.67 18.91 16.08
N ARG A 128 9.17 17.70 15.87
CA ARG A 128 9.93 16.43 15.86
C ARG A 128 9.39 15.56 14.74
N SER A 129 10.29 14.94 13.97
CA SER A 129 9.90 14.01 12.90
C SER A 129 10.43 12.60 13.17
N VAL A 130 9.67 11.59 12.72
CA VAL A 130 10.08 10.18 12.68
C VAL A 130 9.60 9.54 11.38
N MET A 131 10.18 8.40 11.02
CA MET A 131 9.73 7.55 9.92
C MET A 131 9.07 6.29 10.46
N ILE A 132 7.90 5.96 9.92
CA ILE A 132 7.20 4.71 10.21
C ILE A 132 7.27 3.84 8.95
N ARG A 133 7.80 2.63 9.09
CA ARG A 133 8.00 1.62 8.05
C ARG A 133 7.16 0.38 8.35
N GLY A 134 7.00 -0.52 7.38
CA GLY A 134 6.26 -1.76 7.55
C GLY A 134 7.13 -3.00 7.39
N GLN A 135 6.78 -4.04 8.15
CA GLN A 135 7.33 -5.38 8.02
C GLN A 135 6.38 -6.28 7.23
N ASN A 136 6.94 -7.14 6.39
CA ASN A 136 6.14 -8.12 5.66
C ASN A 136 5.53 -9.17 6.59
N PRO A 137 4.28 -9.61 6.37
CA PRO A 137 3.79 -10.84 6.94
C PRO A 137 4.56 -12.04 6.39
N SER A 138 4.47 -13.19 7.06
CA SER A 138 4.88 -14.46 6.45
C SER A 138 3.85 -14.89 5.40
N LYS A 139 4.25 -15.77 4.47
CA LYS A 139 3.29 -16.38 3.53
C LYS A 139 2.19 -17.16 4.25
N GLU A 140 2.54 -17.79 5.37
CA GLU A 140 1.61 -18.54 6.22
C GLU A 140 0.58 -17.62 6.89
N ASP A 141 0.98 -16.44 7.36
CA ASP A 141 0.05 -15.45 7.92
C ASP A 141 -0.94 -14.96 6.86
N VAL A 142 -0.46 -14.71 5.64
CA VAL A 142 -1.31 -14.31 4.51
C VAL A 142 -2.29 -15.42 4.16
N ALA A 143 -1.81 -16.65 3.98
CA ALA A 143 -2.66 -17.80 3.67
C ALA A 143 -3.70 -18.07 4.77
N THR A 144 -3.30 -18.01 6.04
CA THR A 144 -4.20 -18.16 7.19
C THR A 144 -5.27 -17.06 7.21
N TYR A 145 -4.89 -15.82 6.92
CA TYR A 145 -5.85 -14.72 6.88
C TYR A 145 -6.85 -14.89 5.73
N VAL A 146 -6.39 -15.27 4.53
CA VAL A 146 -7.24 -15.54 3.36
C VAL A 146 -8.17 -16.73 3.60
N ALA A 147 -7.70 -17.80 4.25
CA ALA A 147 -8.52 -18.98 4.56
C ALA A 147 -9.70 -18.70 5.51
N ASN A 148 -9.63 -17.62 6.29
CA ASN A 148 -10.73 -17.19 7.16
C ASN A 148 -11.76 -16.28 6.45
N LEU A 149 -11.54 -15.94 5.17
CA LEU A 149 -12.47 -15.16 4.38
C LEU A 149 -13.35 -16.09 3.53
N GLU A 150 -14.63 -15.76 3.43
CA GLU A 150 -15.60 -16.52 2.64
C GLU A 150 -15.36 -16.35 1.12
N ASP A 151 -15.60 -17.44 0.38
CA ASP A 151 -15.57 -17.52 -1.09
C ASP A 151 -14.21 -17.17 -1.74
N MET A 152 -13.10 -17.48 -1.06
CA MET A 152 -11.74 -17.10 -1.48
C MET A 152 -10.97 -18.16 -2.27
N GLY A 153 -11.65 -19.15 -2.87
CA GLY A 153 -10.98 -20.21 -3.63
C GLY A 153 -10.00 -19.67 -4.66
N GLY A 154 -8.70 -19.95 -4.50
CA GLY A 154 -7.62 -19.53 -5.39
C GLY A 154 -7.11 -18.09 -5.21
N PHE A 155 -7.64 -17.31 -4.26
CA PHE A 155 -7.18 -15.92 -4.08
C PHE A 155 -5.73 -15.86 -3.59
N ASP A 156 -5.30 -16.82 -2.79
CA ASP A 156 -3.90 -17.02 -2.37
C ASP A 156 -2.93 -17.14 -3.54
N LYS A 157 -3.30 -17.90 -4.59
CA LYS A 157 -2.51 -18.00 -5.83
C LYS A 157 -2.34 -16.65 -6.52
N LEU A 158 -3.39 -15.81 -6.52
CA LEU A 158 -3.31 -14.45 -7.05
C LEU A 158 -2.35 -13.59 -6.21
N LEU A 159 -2.43 -13.63 -4.88
CA LEU A 159 -1.51 -12.87 -4.03
C LEU A 159 -0.04 -13.28 -4.23
N GLU A 160 0.20 -14.58 -4.42
CA GLU A 160 1.52 -15.10 -4.75
C GLU A 160 1.98 -14.61 -6.13
N GLN A 161 1.11 -14.61 -7.14
CA GLN A 161 1.42 -14.07 -8.46
C GLN A 161 1.74 -12.57 -8.43
N GLU A 162 0.93 -11.79 -7.72
CA GLU A 162 1.02 -10.32 -7.74
C GLU A 162 2.31 -9.83 -7.08
N THR A 163 2.71 -10.41 -5.95
CA THR A 163 3.85 -9.90 -5.18
C THR A 163 4.71 -10.96 -4.47
N GLY A 164 4.45 -12.25 -4.68
CA GLY A 164 5.03 -13.32 -3.86
C GLY A 164 4.54 -13.27 -2.42
N SER A 165 3.28 -12.85 -2.22
CA SER A 165 2.64 -12.63 -0.91
C SER A 165 3.30 -11.55 -0.03
N LYS A 166 4.11 -10.67 -0.62
CA LYS A 166 4.71 -9.52 0.07
C LYS A 166 3.81 -8.30 0.00
N HIS A 167 3.89 -7.45 1.03
CA HIS A 167 3.18 -6.17 1.07
C HIS A 167 4.13 -4.98 0.99
N PHE A 168 5.33 -5.10 1.57
CA PHE A 168 6.35 -4.05 1.63
C PHE A 168 7.61 -4.44 0.86
N ILE A 169 8.35 -3.44 0.37
CA ILE A 169 9.73 -3.59 -0.08
C ILE A 169 10.62 -3.61 1.16
N SER A 170 11.37 -4.69 1.37
CA SER A 170 12.12 -4.88 2.61
C SER A 170 13.25 -3.83 2.77
N LEU A 171 13.75 -3.29 1.65
CA LEU A 171 14.80 -2.27 1.65
C LEU A 171 14.38 -0.95 2.31
N ASP A 172 13.16 -0.48 2.06
CA ASP A 172 12.66 0.80 2.55
C ASP A 172 11.49 0.70 3.52
N GLY A 173 10.87 -0.47 3.63
CA GLY A 173 9.70 -0.72 4.45
C GLY A 173 8.46 0.05 3.99
N GLU A 174 8.42 0.51 2.74
CA GLU A 174 7.24 1.14 2.15
C GLU A 174 6.41 0.11 1.36
N PRO A 175 5.08 0.30 1.26
CA PRO A 175 4.23 -0.58 0.49
C PRO A 175 4.73 -0.78 -0.96
N ILE A 176 4.52 -1.95 -1.52
CA ILE A 176 4.80 -2.23 -2.93
C ILE A 176 3.87 -1.37 -3.78
N VAL A 177 4.43 -0.64 -4.74
CA VAL A 177 3.66 0.20 -5.66
C VAL A 177 4.06 -0.12 -7.10
N ALA A 178 3.11 -0.57 -7.91
CA ALA A 178 3.27 -0.73 -9.34
C ALA A 178 3.12 0.60 -10.08
N PHE A 179 3.67 0.66 -11.30
CA PHE A 179 3.71 1.88 -12.11
C PHE A 179 2.31 2.38 -12.53
N ASP A 180 1.35 1.48 -12.58
CA ASP A 180 -0.07 1.70 -12.88
C ASP A 180 -0.90 2.04 -11.65
N LYS A 181 -0.25 2.20 -10.48
CA LYS A 181 -0.87 2.47 -9.18
C LYS A 181 -1.54 1.26 -8.53
N GLY A 182 -1.06 0.04 -8.80
CA GLY A 182 -1.33 -1.11 -7.94
C GLY A 182 -0.59 -1.01 -6.59
N PHE A 183 -1.26 -1.31 -5.48
CA PHE A 183 -0.71 -1.16 -4.13
C PHE A 183 -0.77 -2.45 -3.29
N GLY A 184 0.32 -2.73 -2.58
CA GLY A 184 0.38 -3.78 -1.57
C GLY A 184 0.26 -5.18 -2.16
N VAL A 185 -0.07 -6.15 -1.32
CA VAL A 185 -0.08 -7.59 -1.66
C VAL A 185 -1.13 -7.95 -2.70
N THR A 186 -2.23 -7.19 -2.76
CA THR A 186 -3.30 -7.41 -3.75
C THR A 186 -3.10 -6.63 -5.05
N GLN A 187 -2.09 -5.75 -5.13
CA GLN A 187 -1.91 -4.82 -6.25
C GLN A 187 -3.19 -4.06 -6.66
N MET A 188 -4.05 -3.72 -5.67
CA MET A 188 -5.28 -2.97 -5.90
C MET A 188 -5.01 -1.65 -6.61
N THR A 189 -5.64 -1.47 -7.77
CA THR A 189 -5.44 -0.30 -8.66
C THR A 189 -6.71 0.54 -8.83
N ASN A 190 -7.87 -0.12 -9.01
CA ASN A 190 -9.15 0.56 -9.20
C ASN A 190 -10.30 -0.21 -8.51
N PRO A 191 -10.94 0.35 -7.47
CA PRO A 191 -10.61 1.64 -6.83
C PRO A 191 -9.21 1.63 -6.22
N ALA A 192 -8.57 2.80 -6.17
CA ALA A 192 -7.31 2.97 -5.46
C ALA A 192 -7.55 2.77 -3.95
N PRO A 193 -6.59 2.21 -3.20
CA PRO A 193 -6.75 2.00 -1.76
C PRO A 193 -6.80 3.33 -1.00
N SER A 194 -7.42 3.29 0.17
CA SER A 194 -7.21 4.30 1.21
C SER A 194 -5.78 4.27 1.74
N TYR A 195 -5.38 5.30 2.49
CA TYR A 195 -4.03 5.35 3.09
C TYR A 195 -3.75 4.14 3.99
N GLU A 196 -4.74 3.75 4.81
CA GLU A 196 -4.61 2.59 5.70
C GLU A 196 -4.59 1.28 4.93
N GLN A 197 -5.44 1.12 3.91
CA GLN A 197 -5.41 -0.05 3.02
C GLN A 197 -4.09 -0.18 2.26
N ALA A 198 -3.32 0.92 2.10
CA ALA A 198 -1.99 0.87 1.50
C ALA A 198 -0.91 0.46 2.50
N TRP A 199 -1.07 0.72 3.80
CA TRP A 199 -0.05 0.46 4.84
C TRP A 199 -0.37 -0.71 5.78
N ASN A 200 -1.58 -1.25 5.72
CA ASN A 200 -2.02 -2.39 6.51
C ASN A 200 -2.33 -3.55 5.56
N TRP A 201 -1.51 -4.59 5.60
CA TRP A 201 -1.65 -5.72 4.69
C TRP A 201 -2.97 -6.48 4.89
N LYS A 202 -3.53 -6.52 6.11
CA LYS A 202 -4.84 -7.15 6.35
C LYS A 202 -5.94 -6.34 5.69
N GLU A 203 -5.99 -5.03 5.92
CA GLU A 203 -6.97 -4.14 5.28
C GLU A 203 -6.83 -4.13 3.75
N ASN A 204 -5.60 -4.26 3.24
CA ASN A 204 -5.34 -4.44 1.81
C ASN A 204 -5.98 -5.73 1.27
N ILE A 205 -5.77 -6.87 1.95
CA ILE A 205 -6.39 -8.15 1.59
C ILE A 205 -7.91 -8.09 1.75
N THR A 206 -8.44 -7.50 2.81
CA THR A 206 -9.89 -7.36 3.01
C THR A 206 -10.54 -6.61 1.85
N ALA A 207 -9.96 -5.46 1.46
CA ALA A 207 -10.45 -4.69 0.32
C ALA A 207 -10.30 -5.46 -1.00
N GLY A 208 -9.14 -6.07 -1.25
CA GLY A 208 -8.90 -6.87 -2.46
C GLY A 208 -9.79 -8.10 -2.56
N SER A 209 -10.10 -8.76 -1.44
CA SER A 209 -11.03 -9.90 -1.37
C SER A 209 -12.43 -9.52 -1.84
N SER A 210 -12.87 -8.29 -1.54
CA SER A 210 -14.17 -7.78 -1.98
C SER A 210 -14.19 -7.58 -3.49
N LEU A 211 -13.08 -7.11 -4.08
CA LEU A 211 -12.95 -7.01 -5.53
C LEU A 211 -12.88 -8.39 -6.18
N TYR A 212 -12.18 -9.33 -5.57
CA TYR A 212 -12.09 -10.70 -6.06
C TYR A 212 -13.47 -11.38 -6.09
N ARG A 213 -14.25 -11.27 -5.01
CA ARG A 213 -15.64 -11.77 -4.99
C ARG A 213 -16.49 -11.16 -6.11
N GLU A 214 -16.34 -9.87 -6.39
CA GLU A 214 -17.03 -9.25 -7.51
C GLU A 214 -16.58 -9.84 -8.85
N LYS A 215 -15.29 -10.16 -9.04
CA LYS A 215 -14.81 -10.86 -10.26
C LYS A 215 -15.39 -12.26 -10.39
N VAL A 216 -15.46 -13.02 -9.29
CA VAL A 216 -16.10 -14.34 -9.24
C VAL A 216 -17.58 -14.21 -9.62
N ARG A 217 -18.32 -13.30 -9.00
CA ARG A 217 -19.75 -13.07 -9.31
C ARG A 217 -19.98 -12.68 -10.78
N LEU A 218 -19.09 -11.86 -11.35
CA LEU A 218 -19.15 -11.51 -12.78
C LEU A 218 -18.83 -12.70 -13.68
N ALA A 219 -17.92 -13.59 -13.27
CA ALA A 219 -17.63 -14.83 -13.96
C ALA A 219 -18.83 -15.80 -13.92
N GLU A 220 -19.43 -16.03 -12.76
CA GLU A 220 -20.65 -16.84 -12.60
C GLU A 220 -21.78 -16.34 -13.49
N LYS A 221 -22.05 -15.03 -13.47
CA LYS A 221 -23.09 -14.43 -14.32
C LYS A 221 -22.81 -14.66 -15.81
N TYR A 222 -21.56 -14.53 -16.23
CA TYR A 222 -21.17 -14.70 -17.62
C TYR A 222 -21.26 -16.18 -18.05
N LEU A 223 -20.73 -17.09 -17.24
CA LEU A 223 -20.72 -18.52 -17.53
C LEU A 223 -22.11 -19.16 -17.40
N GLY A 224 -22.95 -18.65 -16.51
CA GLY A 224 -24.33 -19.09 -16.31
C GLY A 224 -25.35 -18.48 -17.27
N GLN A 225 -24.93 -17.56 -18.14
CA GLN A 225 -25.86 -16.86 -19.03
C GLN A 225 -26.63 -17.84 -19.92
N SER A 226 -27.90 -17.55 -20.20
CA SER A 226 -28.79 -18.44 -20.97
C SER A 226 -28.97 -19.84 -20.36
N GLY A 227 -28.79 -20.00 -19.03
CA GLY A 227 -28.95 -21.27 -18.35
C GLY A 227 -27.85 -22.29 -18.65
N ARG A 228 -26.66 -21.82 -19.06
CA ARG A 228 -25.52 -22.67 -19.36
C ARG A 228 -24.87 -23.18 -18.07
N THR A 229 -24.39 -24.41 -18.11
CA THR A 229 -23.61 -25.01 -17.02
C THR A 229 -22.13 -24.77 -17.24
N TYR A 230 -21.37 -24.71 -16.15
CA TYR A 230 -19.91 -24.58 -16.16
C TYR A 230 -19.30 -25.36 -14.99
N SER A 231 -18.01 -25.70 -15.08
CA SER A 231 -17.26 -26.32 -13.99
C SER A 231 -16.59 -25.30 -13.07
N ASP A 232 -16.16 -25.72 -11.89
CA ASP A 232 -15.39 -24.89 -10.96
C ASP A 232 -14.06 -24.42 -11.58
N GLU A 233 -13.42 -25.28 -12.38
CA GLU A 233 -12.22 -24.92 -13.14
C GLU A 233 -12.49 -23.79 -14.14
N GLN A 234 -13.62 -23.84 -14.85
CA GLN A 234 -14.02 -22.77 -15.78
C GLN A 234 -14.31 -21.46 -15.03
N LEU A 235 -14.96 -21.56 -13.86
CA LEU A 235 -15.20 -20.41 -13.00
C LEU A 235 -13.88 -19.77 -12.54
N GLN A 236 -12.91 -20.58 -12.10
CA GLN A 236 -11.61 -20.09 -11.62
C GLN A 236 -10.81 -19.39 -12.73
N HIS A 237 -10.68 -20.00 -13.91
CA HIS A 237 -10.00 -19.39 -15.05
C HIS A 237 -10.67 -18.06 -15.46
N GLU A 238 -12.00 -18.04 -15.48
CA GLU A 238 -12.77 -16.84 -15.83
C GLU A 238 -12.61 -15.73 -14.78
N ALA A 239 -12.60 -16.07 -13.48
CA ALA A 239 -12.37 -15.12 -12.40
C ALA A 239 -10.95 -14.53 -12.44
N PHE A 240 -9.93 -15.36 -12.68
CA PHE A 240 -8.53 -14.92 -12.75
C PHE A 240 -8.28 -14.04 -13.98
N SER A 241 -8.89 -14.39 -15.12
CA SER A 241 -8.85 -13.54 -16.31
C SER A 241 -9.49 -12.17 -16.07
N ARG A 242 -10.59 -12.12 -15.32
CA ARG A 242 -11.28 -10.88 -14.95
C ARG A 242 -10.54 -10.05 -13.89
N TRP A 243 -9.74 -10.69 -13.06
CA TRP A 243 -8.86 -10.03 -12.09
C TRP A 243 -7.81 -9.19 -12.82
N ASN A 244 -7.05 -9.80 -13.73
CA ASN A 244 -6.05 -9.08 -14.52
C ASN A 244 -6.67 -8.12 -15.55
N GLY A 245 -7.79 -8.51 -16.14
CA GLY A 245 -8.52 -7.73 -17.13
C GLY A 245 -8.82 -8.53 -18.39
N GLY A 246 -10.08 -8.97 -18.54
CA GLY A 246 -10.51 -9.75 -19.68
C GLY A 246 -11.65 -10.72 -19.34
N SER A 247 -11.80 -11.70 -20.21
CA SER A 247 -12.68 -12.86 -20.03
C SER A 247 -11.98 -14.05 -20.67
N TYR A 248 -12.08 -15.24 -20.06
CA TYR A 248 -11.31 -16.40 -20.46
C TYR A 248 -12.01 -17.22 -21.55
N HIS A 249 -13.31 -17.44 -21.37
CA HIS A 249 -14.09 -18.35 -22.20
C HIS A 249 -14.92 -17.63 -23.27
N GLU A 250 -15.19 -18.36 -24.35
CA GLU A 250 -16.21 -18.09 -25.33
C GLU A 250 -17.14 -19.31 -25.47
N TRP A 251 -18.41 -19.08 -25.75
CA TRP A 251 -19.37 -20.16 -25.92
C TRP A 251 -19.30 -20.70 -27.34
N ASP A 252 -19.04 -22.00 -27.48
CA ASP A 252 -19.11 -22.69 -28.76
C ASP A 252 -20.51 -23.31 -28.96
N ALA A 253 -21.27 -22.77 -29.92
CA ALA A 253 -22.63 -23.23 -30.19
C ALA A 253 -22.68 -24.64 -30.77
N SER A 254 -21.62 -25.07 -31.47
CA SER A 254 -21.54 -26.39 -32.09
C SER A 254 -21.36 -27.50 -31.06
N SER A 255 -20.39 -27.36 -30.16
CA SER A 255 -20.17 -28.33 -29.07
C SER A 255 -21.04 -28.08 -27.83
N LYS A 256 -21.75 -26.94 -27.78
CA LYS A 256 -22.55 -26.49 -26.63
C LYS A 256 -21.74 -26.48 -25.33
N SER A 257 -20.53 -25.93 -25.39
CA SER A 257 -19.62 -25.85 -24.26
C SER A 257 -18.89 -24.51 -24.19
N TRP A 258 -18.38 -24.20 -23.01
CA TRP A 258 -17.43 -23.11 -22.80
C TRP A 258 -16.04 -23.54 -23.23
N MET A 259 -15.45 -22.79 -24.15
CA MET A 259 -14.13 -23.04 -24.70
C MET A 259 -13.18 -21.90 -24.33
N ARG A 260 -11.91 -22.21 -24.03
CA ARG A 260 -10.86 -21.19 -23.98
C ARG A 260 -10.87 -20.40 -25.30
N ARG A 261 -10.78 -19.07 -25.21
CA ARG A 261 -10.68 -18.20 -26.40
C ARG A 261 -9.54 -18.66 -27.33
N LYS A 262 -9.89 -18.99 -28.57
CA LYS A 262 -8.97 -19.67 -29.50
C LYS A 262 -8.03 -18.72 -30.26
N ASN A 263 -8.40 -17.46 -30.39
CA ASN A 263 -7.66 -16.47 -31.17
C ASN A 263 -6.51 -15.81 -30.41
N LEU A 264 -5.99 -16.46 -29.36
CA LEU A 264 -4.94 -15.91 -28.51
C LEU A 264 -3.85 -16.95 -28.23
N LEU A 265 -2.63 -16.61 -28.66
CA LEU A 265 -1.40 -17.33 -28.34
C LEU A 265 -0.67 -16.59 -27.21
N CYS A 266 -0.33 -17.29 -26.13
CA CYS A 266 0.33 -16.69 -24.96
C CYS A 266 1.84 -16.86 -25.02
N ASP A 267 2.58 -15.87 -24.53
CA ASP A 267 4.03 -15.96 -24.33
C ASP A 267 4.32 -16.68 -23.02
N SER A 268 4.73 -17.94 -23.11
CA SER A 268 4.98 -18.84 -21.98
C SER A 268 6.08 -18.35 -21.02
N GLN A 269 6.92 -17.41 -21.47
CA GLN A 269 7.99 -16.82 -20.66
C GLN A 269 7.58 -15.50 -20.00
N THR A 270 6.28 -15.18 -20.02
CA THR A 270 5.72 -13.98 -19.39
C THR A 270 4.48 -14.34 -18.58
N GLY A 271 4.08 -13.43 -17.69
CA GLY A 271 2.90 -13.65 -16.85
C GLY A 271 1.57 -13.34 -17.53
N ASN A 272 1.52 -12.43 -18.52
CA ASN A 272 0.25 -11.96 -19.08
C ASN A 272 0.32 -11.39 -20.50
N ILE A 273 1.40 -11.68 -21.24
CA ILE A 273 1.56 -11.17 -22.61
C ILE A 273 1.16 -12.27 -23.61
N GLY A 274 0.52 -11.85 -24.71
CA GLY A 274 0.22 -12.73 -25.83
C GLY A 274 -0.11 -11.98 -27.11
N TRP A 275 -0.51 -12.72 -28.13
CA TRP A 275 -0.80 -12.24 -29.48
C TRP A 275 -2.15 -12.73 -29.96
N LEU A 276 -2.92 -11.82 -30.55
CA LEU A 276 -4.13 -12.19 -31.25
C LEU A 276 -3.76 -12.83 -32.59
N THR A 277 -4.08 -14.11 -32.77
CA THR A 277 -3.70 -14.91 -33.96
C THR A 277 -4.57 -14.65 -35.18
N ASN A 278 -5.66 -13.90 -35.01
CA ASN A 278 -6.51 -13.43 -36.09
C ASN A 278 -6.04 -12.09 -36.70
N ARG A 279 -4.92 -11.53 -36.22
CA ARG A 279 -4.28 -10.37 -36.85
C ARG A 279 -3.31 -10.86 -37.92
N GLU A 280 -3.34 -10.24 -39.10
CA GLU A 280 -2.53 -10.65 -40.24
C GLU A 280 -1.03 -10.70 -39.92
N GLU A 281 -0.52 -9.77 -39.10
CA GLU A 281 0.88 -9.71 -38.69
C GLU A 281 1.31 -10.84 -37.72
N ASN A 282 0.35 -11.52 -37.10
CA ASN A 282 0.58 -12.62 -36.14
C ASN A 282 0.14 -13.98 -36.67
N LYS A 283 -0.61 -14.01 -37.77
CA LYS A 283 -1.19 -15.20 -38.35
C LYS A 283 -0.11 -16.19 -38.80
N ASP A 284 -0.34 -17.47 -38.54
CA ASP A 284 0.55 -18.58 -38.88
C ASP A 284 1.97 -18.49 -38.29
N LYS A 285 2.20 -17.58 -37.34
CA LYS A 285 3.47 -17.44 -36.62
C LYS A 285 3.47 -18.27 -35.34
N THR A 286 4.64 -18.80 -35.02
CA THR A 286 4.92 -19.50 -33.77
C THR A 286 5.19 -18.51 -32.63
N GLU A 287 5.07 -18.99 -31.39
CA GLU A 287 5.39 -18.21 -30.20
C GLU A 287 6.84 -17.68 -30.24
N SER A 288 7.79 -18.52 -30.65
CA SER A 288 9.21 -18.15 -30.75
C SER A 288 9.44 -16.99 -31.72
N GLU A 289 8.80 -17.04 -32.90
CA GLU A 289 8.92 -15.98 -33.91
C GLU A 289 8.34 -14.64 -33.42
N LEU A 290 7.19 -14.70 -32.76
CA LEU A 290 6.53 -13.51 -32.23
C LEU A 290 7.28 -12.92 -31.04
N ARG A 291 7.77 -13.77 -30.14
CA ARG A 291 8.57 -13.35 -28.99
C ARG A 291 9.87 -12.71 -29.45
N GLU A 292 10.58 -13.30 -30.42
CA GLU A 292 11.83 -12.71 -30.91
C GLU A 292 11.60 -11.32 -31.53
N ARG A 293 10.47 -11.14 -32.22
CA ARG A 293 10.06 -9.82 -32.75
C ARG A 293 9.80 -8.80 -31.64
N ASP A 294 9.16 -9.20 -30.54
CA ASP A 294 8.51 -8.25 -29.63
C ASP A 294 9.16 -8.08 -28.25
N LYS A 295 9.94 -9.06 -27.77
CA LYS A 295 10.46 -9.12 -26.38
C LYS A 295 11.16 -7.83 -25.92
N ASP A 296 11.87 -7.15 -26.82
CA ASP A 296 12.61 -5.93 -26.49
C ASP A 296 11.72 -4.71 -26.26
N THR A 297 10.46 -4.77 -26.71
CA THR A 297 9.47 -3.71 -26.55
C THR A 297 8.63 -3.86 -25.28
N TYR A 298 8.61 -5.05 -24.65
CA TYR A 298 7.81 -5.32 -23.44
C TYR A 298 8.15 -4.35 -22.29
N LYS A 299 9.43 -3.99 -22.15
CA LYS A 299 9.91 -3.05 -21.14
C LYS A 299 9.32 -1.64 -21.26
N LEU A 300 8.75 -1.30 -22.41
CA LEU A 300 8.08 -0.02 -22.67
C LEU A 300 6.61 -0.04 -22.25
N GLY A 301 6.09 -1.18 -21.78
CA GLY A 301 4.69 -1.37 -21.45
C GLY A 301 3.79 -1.12 -22.66
N ALA A 302 2.58 -0.59 -22.43
CA ALA A 302 1.64 -0.28 -23.51
C ALA A 302 2.21 0.63 -24.61
N LYS A 303 3.26 1.41 -24.34
CA LYS A 303 3.93 2.24 -25.36
C LYS A 303 4.79 1.44 -26.34
N GLY A 304 5.12 0.19 -26.01
CA GLY A 304 5.83 -0.74 -26.90
C GLY A 304 4.90 -1.44 -27.90
N GLN A 305 3.59 -1.34 -27.72
CA GLN A 305 2.60 -1.95 -28.60
C GLN A 305 2.41 -1.08 -29.85
N SER A 306 2.50 -1.69 -31.03
CA SER A 306 2.33 -1.03 -32.33
C SER A 306 1.86 -2.03 -33.38
N SER A 307 1.63 -1.60 -34.63
CA SER A 307 1.33 -2.52 -35.74
C SER A 307 2.46 -3.54 -35.98
N ASP A 308 3.70 -3.11 -35.77
CA ASP A 308 4.89 -3.94 -36.00
C ASP A 308 5.18 -4.84 -34.79
N HIS A 309 4.67 -4.43 -33.62
CA HIS A 309 4.80 -5.13 -32.33
C HIS A 309 3.41 -5.33 -31.69
N SER A 310 2.60 -6.16 -32.34
CA SER A 310 1.18 -6.37 -32.03
C SER A 310 0.91 -7.35 -30.87
N TRP A 311 1.74 -7.30 -29.83
CA TRP A 311 1.49 -8.02 -28.57
C TRP A 311 0.48 -7.25 -27.69
N ILE A 312 -0.19 -7.95 -26.79
CA ILE A 312 -1.16 -7.38 -25.85
C ILE A 312 -0.99 -7.95 -24.44
N TYR A 313 -1.46 -7.21 -23.44
CA TYR A 313 -1.77 -7.80 -22.13
C TYR A 313 -3.10 -8.55 -22.20
N SER A 314 -3.17 -9.74 -21.61
CA SER A 314 -4.35 -10.58 -21.66
C SER A 314 -4.61 -11.32 -20.37
N GLY A 315 -5.82 -11.17 -19.85
CA GLY A 315 -6.33 -11.98 -18.74
C GLY A 315 -6.36 -13.48 -19.04
N VAL A 316 -6.47 -13.91 -20.30
CA VAL A 316 -6.39 -15.34 -20.67
C VAL A 316 -4.99 -15.87 -20.37
N CYS A 317 -3.95 -15.17 -20.85
CA CYS A 317 -2.56 -15.56 -20.59
C CYS A 317 -2.20 -15.47 -19.11
N TYR A 318 -2.75 -14.48 -18.42
CA TYR A 318 -2.62 -14.38 -16.96
C TYR A 318 -3.22 -15.59 -16.25
N ALA A 319 -4.47 -15.96 -16.57
CA ALA A 319 -5.10 -17.12 -15.95
C ALA A 319 -4.34 -18.42 -16.25
N ASP A 320 -3.92 -18.63 -17.51
CA ASP A 320 -3.11 -19.79 -17.90
C ASP A 320 -1.80 -19.86 -17.11
N HIS A 321 -1.14 -18.71 -16.90
CA HIS A 321 0.12 -18.66 -16.18
C HIS A 321 -0.04 -18.96 -14.69
N VAL A 322 -1.04 -18.36 -14.03
CA VAL A 322 -1.26 -18.55 -12.58
C VAL A 322 -1.77 -19.96 -12.26
N LEU A 323 -2.47 -20.60 -13.19
CA LEU A 323 -3.05 -21.93 -13.03
C LEU A 323 -2.19 -23.04 -13.64
N ALA A 324 -1.07 -22.71 -14.29
CA ALA A 324 -0.08 -23.70 -14.70
C ALA A 324 0.64 -24.24 -13.45
N ASP A 325 0.64 -25.57 -13.30
CA ASP A 325 1.34 -26.29 -12.22
C ASP A 325 2.87 -26.15 -12.29
#